data_AF-A0A1H8FXX3-F1
#
_entry.id   AF-A0A1H8FXX3-F1
#
_cell.length_a   1.000
_cell.length_b   1.000
_cell.length_c   1.000
_cell.angle_alpha   90.00
_cell.angle_beta   90.00
_cell.angle_gamma   90.00
#
_symmetry.space_group_name_H-M   'P 1'
#
loop_
_entity.id
_entity.type
_entity.pdbx_description
1 polymer ?
#
loop_
_entity_poly.entity_id
_entity_poly.type
_entity_poly.pdbx_seq_one_letter_code
_entity_poly.pdbx_strand_id
1 'polypeptide(L)'
;MRLSLEEMNILSERLEKEEARLHQAFSADPERREEAGRELAIISMLQRKLEDLEADLTEDEKQLLNRILSDEIHHIHGHGTGIYESILSKVNQE
;
A
#
# COMPACT_ATOMS: atom_id res chain seq x y z
N MET A 1 3.21 14.02 -1.93
CA MET A 1 4.32 13.05 -2.06
C MET A 1 4.89 13.05 -3.47
N ARG A 2 6.22 13.15 -3.68
CA ARG A 2 6.81 12.96 -5.02
C ARG A 2 7.50 11.59 -5.14
N LEU A 3 6.76 10.64 -5.70
CA LEU A 3 7.28 9.33 -6.09
C LEU A 3 7.87 9.37 -7.51
N SER A 4 8.87 8.53 -7.77
CA SER A 4 9.34 8.24 -9.12
C SER A 4 8.36 7.32 -9.86
N LEU A 5 8.43 7.26 -11.19
CA LEU A 5 7.60 6.36 -11.99
C LEU A 5 7.77 4.88 -11.57
N GLU A 6 9.00 4.50 -11.21
CA GLU A 6 9.33 3.14 -10.76
C GLU A 6 8.70 2.85 -9.38
N GLU A 7 8.78 3.82 -8.47
CA GLU A 7 8.14 3.72 -7.15
C GLU A 7 6.62 3.66 -7.26
N MET A 8 6.01 4.46 -8.15
CA MET A 8 4.57 4.44 -8.40
C MET A 8 4.12 3.10 -8.99
N ASN A 9 4.84 2.56 -9.97
CA ASN A 9 4.51 1.26 -10.56
C ASN A 9 4.58 0.14 -9.51
N ILE A 10 5.62 0.12 -8.68
CA ILE A 10 5.74 -0.87 -7.60
C ILE A 10 4.62 -0.70 -6.57
N LEU A 11 4.29 0.54 -6.19
CA LEU A 11 3.20 0.78 -5.24
C LEU A 11 1.85 0.31 -5.80
N SER A 12 1.55 0.64 -7.05
CA SER A 12 0.31 0.22 -7.72
C SER A 12 0.21 -1.31 -7.81
N GLU A 13 1.28 -1.99 -8.23
CA GLU A 13 1.31 -3.47 -8.27
C GLU A 13 1.06 -4.08 -6.88
N ARG A 14 1.59 -3.46 -5.82
CA ARG A 14 1.38 -3.92 -4.44
C ARG A 14 -0.04 -3.69 -3.95
N LEU A 15 -0.61 -2.54 -4.24
CA LEU A 15 -2.00 -2.25 -3.88
C LEU A 15 -2.96 -3.21 -4.60
N GLU A 16 -2.73 -3.52 -5.87
CA GLU A 16 -3.52 -4.52 -6.61
C GLU A 16 -3.42 -5.92 -6.00
N LYS A 17 -2.22 -6.35 -5.59
CA LYS A 17 -2.04 -7.64 -4.92
C LYS A 17 -2.74 -7.70 -3.57
N GLU A 18 -2.66 -6.63 -2.79
CA GLU A 18 -3.30 -6.55 -1.49
C GLU A 18 -4.84 -6.48 -1.62
N GLU A 19 -5.35 -5.74 -2.60
CA GLU A 19 -6.78 -5.70 -2.95
C GLU A 19 -7.29 -7.10 -3.29
N ALA A 20 -6.59 -7.84 -4.15
CA ALA A 20 -6.95 -9.21 -4.51
C ALA A 20 -6.93 -10.14 -3.28
N ARG A 21 -5.93 -10.00 -2.40
CA ARG A 21 -5.82 -10.76 -1.14
C ARG A 21 -7.00 -10.49 -0.22
N LEU A 22 -7.39 -9.22 -0.07
CA LEU A 22 -8.50 -8.80 0.78
C LEU A 22 -9.84 -9.26 0.21
N HIS A 23 -10.07 -9.20 -1.10
CA HIS A 23 -11.29 -9.74 -1.72
C HIS A 23 -11.44 -11.25 -1.51
N GLN A 24 -10.33 -12.00 -1.53
CA GLN A 24 -10.33 -13.43 -1.21
C GLN A 24 -10.64 -13.66 0.27
N ALA A 25 -10.03 -12.90 1.17
CA ALA A 25 -10.29 -12.98 2.62
C ALA A 25 -11.72 -12.58 2.99
N PHE A 26 -12.27 -11.55 2.34
CA PHE A 26 -13.64 -11.06 2.50
C PHE A 26 -14.70 -12.13 2.20
N SER A 27 -14.36 -13.08 1.33
CA SER A 27 -15.24 -14.19 0.94
C SER A 27 -15.09 -15.41 1.87
N ALA A 28 -13.97 -15.51 2.61
CA ALA A 28 -13.62 -16.68 3.42
C ALA A 28 -14.00 -16.54 4.90
N ASP A 29 -13.98 -15.32 5.46
CA ASP A 29 -14.18 -15.08 6.89
C ASP A 29 -15.14 -13.89 7.17
N PRO A 30 -16.35 -14.16 7.70
CA PRO A 30 -17.32 -13.12 8.03
C PRO A 30 -16.86 -12.15 9.14
N GLU A 31 -16.02 -12.58 10.07
CA GLU A 31 -15.58 -11.75 11.21
C GLU A 31 -14.54 -10.69 10.76
N ARG A 32 -13.80 -10.99 9.69
CA ARG A 32 -12.81 -10.09 9.08
C ARG A 32 -13.38 -9.19 7.99
N ARG A 33 -14.66 -9.35 7.68
CA ARG A 33 -15.31 -8.69 6.55
C ARG A 33 -15.40 -7.18 6.71
N GLU A 34 -15.62 -6.71 7.94
CA GLU A 34 -15.68 -5.28 8.25
C GLU A 34 -14.30 -4.62 8.19
N GLU A 35 -13.27 -5.30 8.68
CA GLU A 35 -11.88 -4.84 8.64
C GLU A 35 -11.35 -4.85 7.20
N ALA A 36 -11.56 -5.94 6.45
CA ALA A 36 -11.20 -6.03 5.04
C ALA A 36 -11.94 -4.97 4.19
N GLY A 37 -13.20 -4.66 4.50
CA GLY A 37 -13.94 -3.59 3.85
C GLY A 37 -13.33 -2.20 4.09
N ARG A 38 -12.85 -1.94 5.31
CA ARG A 38 -12.12 -0.70 5.63
C ARG A 38 -10.79 -0.61 4.90
N GLU A 39 -10.01 -1.69 4.89
CA GLU A 39 -8.73 -1.73 4.17
C GLU A 39 -8.92 -1.56 2.64
N LEU A 40 -9.93 -2.18 2.05
CA LEU A 40 -10.28 -2.00 0.63
C LEU A 40 -10.63 -0.54 0.29
N ALA A 41 -11.36 0.15 1.17
CA ALA A 41 -11.68 1.56 0.97
C ALA A 41 -10.41 2.44 0.98
N ILE A 42 -9.48 2.15 1.89
CA ILE A 42 -8.19 2.85 1.97
C ILE A 42 -7.34 2.56 0.73
N ILE A 43 -7.28 1.32 0.24
CA ILE A 43 -6.55 0.95 -0.99
C ILE A 43 -7.11 1.72 -2.19
N SER A 44 -8.44 1.77 -2.34
CA SER A 44 -9.07 2.52 -3.43
C SER A 44 -8.75 4.02 -3.37
N MET A 45 -8.71 4.60 -2.16
CA MET A 45 -8.27 5.98 -1.97
C MET A 45 -6.81 6.17 -2.35
N LEU A 46 -5.92 5.27 -1.93
CA LEU A 46 -4.50 5.28 -2.27
C LEU A 46 -4.26 5.20 -3.78
N GLN A 47 -4.92 4.28 -4.47
CA GLN A 47 -4.81 4.15 -5.94
C GLN A 47 -5.20 5.46 -6.64
N ARG A 48 -6.30 6.10 -6.20
CA ARG A 48 -6.74 7.38 -6.75
C ARG A 48 -5.75 8.51 -6.45
N LYS A 49 -5.13 8.51 -5.27
CA LYS A 49 -4.10 9.48 -4.89
C LYS A 49 -2.78 9.27 -5.62
N LEU A 50 -2.48 8.05 -6.08
CA LEU A 50 -1.31 7.81 -6.93
C LEU A 50 -1.53 8.34 -8.35
N GLU A 51 -2.77 8.36 -8.84
CA GLU A 51 -3.09 9.05 -10.10
C GLU A 51 -2.97 10.57 -9.96
N ASP A 52 -3.16 11.10 -8.75
CA ASP A 52 -3.12 12.53 -8.44
C ASP A 52 -1.78 12.92 -7.78
N LEU A 53 -0.81 13.34 -8.59
CA LEU A 53 0.59 13.62 -8.24
C LEU A 53 0.84 14.59 -7.05
N GLU A 54 -0.21 15.25 -6.52
CA GLU A 54 -0.14 16.19 -5.39
C GLU A 54 -1.01 15.80 -4.18
N ALA A 55 -1.55 14.58 -4.13
CA ALA A 55 -2.42 14.20 -3.03
C ALA A 55 -1.65 13.93 -1.72
N ASP A 56 -2.09 14.59 -0.64
CA ASP A 56 -1.63 14.32 0.72
C ASP A 56 -2.20 12.99 1.24
N LEU A 57 -1.36 12.22 1.94
CA LEU A 57 -1.77 10.97 2.58
C LEU A 57 -2.31 11.21 3.98
N THR A 58 -3.41 10.55 4.34
CA THR A 58 -3.92 10.51 5.72
C THR A 58 -3.09 9.56 6.58
N GLU A 59 -3.17 9.69 7.90
CA GLU A 59 -2.45 8.81 8.82
C GLU A 59 -2.84 7.33 8.65
N ASP A 60 -4.12 7.03 8.40
CA ASP A 60 -4.59 5.66 8.18
C ASP A 60 -4.01 5.07 6.88
N GLU A 61 -3.92 5.88 5.82
CA GLU A 61 -3.29 5.50 4.55
C GLU A 61 -1.79 5.24 4.70
N LYS A 62 -1.09 6.11 5.45
CA LYS A 62 0.35 5.93 5.75
C LYS A 62 0.59 4.66 6.56
N GLN A 63 -0.25 4.38 7.56
CA GLN A 63 -0.15 3.16 8.36
C GLN A 63 -0.34 1.90 7.51
N LEU A 64 -1.32 1.90 6.61
CA LEU A 64 -1.55 0.77 5.72
C LEU A 64 -0.36 0.56 4.76
N LEU A 65 0.15 1.63 4.14
CA LEU A 65 1.33 1.56 3.28
C LEU A 65 2.56 1.06 4.05
N ASN A 66 2.79 1.57 5.27
CA ASN A 66 3.88 1.12 6.12
C ASN A 66 3.79 -0.38 6.41
N ARG A 67 2.58 -0.90 6.69
CA ARG A 67 2.37 -2.34 6.91
C ARG A 67 2.72 -3.15 5.66
N ILE A 68 2.11 -2.82 4.53
CA ILE A 68 2.28 -3.55 3.26
C ILE A 68 3.74 -3.56 2.82
N LEU A 69 4.41 -2.40 2.89
CA LEU A 69 5.80 -2.26 2.45
C LEU A 69 6.77 -2.95 3.43
N SER A 70 6.52 -2.89 4.73
CA SER A 70 7.37 -3.56 5.73
C SER A 70 7.26 -5.08 5.64
N ASP A 71 6.05 -5.62 5.46
CA ASP A 71 5.82 -7.05 5.26
C ASP A 71 6.58 -7.55 4.03
N GLU A 72 6.62 -6.73 2.98
CA GLU A 72 7.34 -7.08 1.76
C GLU A 72 8.87 -6.99 1.91
N ILE A 73 9.39 -5.96 2.58
CA ILE A 73 10.83 -5.87 2.88
C ILE A 73 11.29 -7.07 3.69
N HIS A 74 10.48 -7.53 4.65
CA HIS A 74 10.77 -8.75 5.41
C HIS A 74 10.70 -10.02 4.57
N HIS A 75 9.84 -10.10 3.56
CA HIS A 75 9.77 -11.25 2.65
C HIS A 75 10.88 -11.28 1.60
N ILE A 76 11.39 -10.11 1.16
CA ILE A 76 12.44 -10.02 0.14
C ILE A 76 13.82 -10.09 0.83
N HIS A 77 14.41 -11.28 0.88
CA HIS A 77 15.82 -11.46 1.24
C HIS A 77 16.74 -11.13 0.05
N GLY A 78 16.92 -9.84 -0.30
CA GLY A 78 17.87 -9.45 -1.35
C GLY A 78 17.81 -7.99 -1.81
N HIS A 79 18.79 -7.60 -2.66
CA HIS A 79 19.12 -6.24 -3.15
C HIS A 79 17.99 -5.38 -3.78
N GLY A 80 16.73 -5.83 -3.76
CA GLY A 80 15.57 -5.09 -4.25
C GLY A 80 14.86 -4.20 -3.22
N THR A 81 15.28 -4.22 -1.94
CA THR A 81 14.61 -3.45 -0.86
C THR A 81 14.75 -1.94 -0.98
N GLY A 82 15.76 -1.43 -1.70
CA GLY A 82 16.06 0.00 -1.76
C GLY A 82 14.90 0.87 -2.29
N ILE A 83 14.08 0.33 -3.22
CA ILE A 83 12.91 1.07 -3.72
C ILE A 83 11.79 1.07 -2.67
N TYR A 84 11.56 -0.03 -1.98
CA TYR A 84 10.58 -0.12 -0.90
C TYR A 84 10.94 0.79 0.28
N GLU A 85 12.22 0.82 0.67
CA GLU A 85 12.74 1.71 1.70
C GLU A 85 12.64 3.18 1.29
N SER A 86 12.89 3.50 0.02
CA SER A 86 12.72 4.86 -0.53
C SER A 86 11.27 5.32 -0.45
N ILE A 87 10.32 4.46 -0.85
CA ILE A 87 8.89 4.73 -0.74
C ILE A 87 8.50 4.96 0.73
N LEU A 88 8.89 4.05 1.62
CA LEU A 88 8.63 4.14 3.06
C LEU A 88 9.16 5.45 3.65
N SER A 89 10.36 5.86 3.27
CA SER A 89 10.93 7.12 3.72
C SER A 89 10.11 8.33 3.25
N LYS A 90 9.58 8.31 2.02
CA LYS A 90 8.79 9.41 1.46
C LYS A 90 7.39 9.50 2.07
N VAL A 91 6.77 8.34 2.33
CA VAL A 91 5.46 8.24 3.00
C VAL A 91 5.52 8.78 4.43
N ASN A 92 6.65 8.58 5.14
CA ASN A 92 6.83 9.02 6.52
C ASN A 92 7.43 10.44 6.68
N GLN A 93 7.82 11.10 5.59
CA GLN A 93 8.38 12.47 5.61
C GLN A 93 7.34 13.57 5.33
N GLU A 94 6.17 13.20 4.83
CA GLU A 94 4.95 14.03 4.76
C GLU A 94 3.99 13.67 5.90
#